data_AF-A0A1W1BEN1-F1
#
_entry.id   AF-A0A1W1BEN1-F1
#
_cell.length_a   1.000
_cell.length_b   1.000
_cell.length_c   1.000
_cell.angle_alpha   90.00
_cell.angle_beta   90.00
_cell.angle_gamma   90.00
#
_symmetry.space_group_name_H-M   'P 1'
#
loop_
_entity.id
_entity.type
_entity.pdbx_description
1 polymer ?
#
loop_
_entity_poly.entity_id
_entity_poly.type
_entity_poly.pdbx_seq_one_letter_code
_entity_poly.pdbx_strand_id
1 'polypeptide(L)'
;MLSAIFIIVFYHLGFEVLSGKSNNISLNNQIIFVILSLSFWLLHILLTSYEIKEKNVNTIELLEKSTSPIFSLLVSAVLTISSLLLLKHFSLNYEIIKIFEIKFTQRGIIPPITLLLFYWGFLILLDKYISLFKNNLTKQAIMKQPIINKDFWDLLKDIKESFYELVRYINYAIPILGFIGTVLGISLSAEGITKIIKSPEGLTTNSQALGDAIAPLGIAFDTTLIALSLGLILMLMQTITQKTELSKLNKLQNQYSNN
;
A
#
# COMPACT_ATOMS: atom_id res chain seq x y z
N MET A 1 -22.40 -12.93 6.05
CA MET A 1 -23.37 -12.51 4.99
C MET A 1 -22.67 -11.81 3.84
N LEU A 2 -21.87 -10.75 4.07
CA LEU A 2 -21.06 -10.10 3.01
C LEU A 2 -20.11 -11.05 2.28
N SER A 3 -19.40 -11.93 3.02
CA SER A 3 -18.48 -12.91 2.42
C SER A 3 -19.16 -13.84 1.41
N ALA A 4 -20.37 -14.33 1.74
CA ALA A 4 -21.16 -15.18 0.86
C ALA A 4 -21.63 -14.43 -0.39
N ILE A 5 -22.04 -13.16 -0.26
CA ILE A 5 -22.43 -12.31 -1.40
C ILE A 5 -21.23 -12.10 -2.34
N PHE A 6 -20.04 -11.79 -1.80
CA PHE A 6 -18.82 -11.64 -2.60
C PHE A 6 -18.45 -12.93 -3.33
N ILE A 7 -18.58 -14.09 -2.69
CA ILE A 7 -18.30 -15.39 -3.32
C ILE A 7 -19.30 -15.67 -4.45
N ILE A 8 -20.59 -15.38 -4.25
CA ILE A 8 -21.63 -15.57 -5.26
C ILE A 8 -21.39 -14.64 -6.46
N VAL A 9 -21.08 -13.36 -6.21
CA VAL A 9 -20.78 -12.39 -7.27
C VAL A 9 -19.49 -12.77 -8.00
N PHE A 10 -18.43 -13.15 -7.28
CA PHE A 10 -17.17 -13.62 -7.86
C PHE A 10 -17.38 -14.86 -8.73
N TYR A 11 -18.10 -15.85 -8.22
CA TYR A 11 -18.41 -17.08 -8.95
C TYR A 11 -19.24 -16.80 -10.21
N HIS A 12 -20.25 -15.91 -10.11
CA HIS A 12 -21.10 -15.56 -11.23
C HIS A 12 -20.31 -14.82 -12.33
N LEU A 13 -19.50 -13.82 -11.97
CA LEU A 13 -18.62 -13.12 -12.92
C LEU A 13 -17.59 -14.07 -13.53
N GLY A 14 -16.91 -14.89 -12.72
CA GLY A 14 -15.94 -15.87 -13.20
C GLY A 14 -16.56 -16.90 -14.15
N PHE A 15 -17.78 -17.35 -13.87
CA PHE A 15 -18.53 -18.26 -14.72
C PHE A 15 -18.96 -17.61 -16.05
N GLU A 16 -19.42 -16.36 -16.04
CA GLU A 16 -19.73 -15.63 -17.28
C GLU A 16 -18.51 -15.44 -18.18
N VAL A 17 -17.35 -15.19 -17.58
CA VAL A 17 -16.05 -15.12 -18.29
C VAL A 17 -15.67 -16.47 -18.89
N LEU A 18 -15.67 -17.55 -18.09
CA LEU A 18 -15.26 -18.89 -18.54
C LEU A 18 -16.24 -19.52 -19.53
N SER A 19 -17.53 -19.19 -19.45
CA SER A 19 -18.55 -19.74 -20.33
C SER A 19 -18.59 -19.09 -21.72
N GLY A 20 -17.76 -18.05 -21.97
CA GLY A 20 -17.69 -17.37 -23.26
C GLY A 20 -19.00 -16.71 -23.69
N LYS A 21 -20.00 -16.62 -22.80
CA LYS A 21 -21.36 -16.14 -23.08
C LYS A 21 -21.49 -14.61 -23.11
N SER A 22 -20.38 -13.89 -22.97
CA SER A 22 -20.37 -12.43 -23.12
C SER A 22 -20.19 -12.03 -24.58
N ASN A 23 -21.30 -11.87 -25.28
CA ASN A 23 -21.33 -11.46 -26.70
C ASN A 23 -20.82 -10.03 -26.98
N ASN A 24 -20.23 -9.31 -26.01
CA ASN A 24 -19.81 -7.91 -26.19
C ASN A 24 -18.57 -7.45 -25.37
N ILE A 25 -17.94 -8.34 -24.60
CA ILE A 25 -16.80 -7.95 -23.74
C ILE A 25 -15.55 -8.70 -24.19
N SER A 26 -14.52 -7.96 -24.59
CA SER A 26 -13.23 -8.53 -25.01
C SER A 26 -12.60 -9.37 -23.89
N LEU A 27 -11.86 -10.42 -24.27
CA LEU A 27 -11.20 -11.36 -23.34
C LEU A 27 -10.31 -10.63 -22.30
N ASN A 28 -9.68 -9.52 -22.67
CA ASN A 28 -8.90 -8.70 -21.74
C ASN A 28 -9.75 -8.13 -20.61
N ASN A 29 -10.94 -7.59 -20.93
CA ASN A 29 -11.82 -6.99 -19.95
C ASN A 29 -12.33 -8.04 -18.96
N GLN A 30 -12.63 -9.25 -19.45
CA GLN A 30 -13.04 -10.38 -18.63
C GLN A 30 -12.00 -10.77 -17.58
N ILE A 31 -10.72 -10.88 -17.98
CA ILE A 31 -9.61 -11.21 -17.07
C ILE A 31 -9.44 -10.12 -15.99
N ILE A 32 -9.59 -8.85 -16.36
CA ILE A 32 -9.49 -7.72 -15.43
C ILE A 32 -10.58 -7.78 -14.36
N PHE A 33 -11.83 -8.08 -14.74
CA PHE A 33 -12.93 -8.23 -13.79
C PHE A 33 -12.69 -9.38 -12.79
N VAL A 34 -12.12 -10.49 -13.24
CA VAL A 34 -11.75 -11.62 -12.36
C VAL A 34 -10.66 -11.20 -11.37
N ILE A 35 -9.62 -10.50 -11.82
CA ILE A 35 -8.53 -10.06 -10.95
C ILE A 35 -8.99 -9.02 -9.92
N LEU A 36 -9.84 -8.08 -10.34
CA LEU A 36 -10.49 -7.11 -9.47
C LEU A 36 -11.29 -7.78 -8.36
N SER A 37 -12.16 -8.70 -8.75
CA SER A 37 -13.05 -9.38 -7.82
C SER A 37 -12.27 -10.30 -6.85
N LEU A 38 -11.17 -10.92 -7.30
CA LEU A 38 -10.24 -11.66 -6.45
C LEU A 38 -9.55 -10.74 -5.44
N SER A 39 -9.13 -9.55 -5.87
CA SER A 39 -8.50 -8.54 -5.01
C SER A 39 -9.45 -8.05 -3.91
N PHE A 40 -10.71 -7.76 -4.27
CA PHE A 40 -11.75 -7.40 -3.30
C PHE A 40 -12.05 -8.54 -2.32
N TRP A 41 -12.08 -9.78 -2.79
CA TRP A 41 -12.28 -10.94 -1.94
C TRP A 41 -11.13 -11.16 -0.95
N LEU A 42 -9.87 -11.03 -1.40
CA LEU A 42 -8.68 -11.10 -0.54
C LEU A 42 -8.67 -9.98 0.50
N LEU A 43 -9.00 -8.74 0.10
CA LEU A 43 -9.16 -7.64 1.03
C LEU A 43 -10.24 -7.93 2.08
N HIS A 44 -11.38 -8.47 1.65
CA HIS A 44 -12.45 -8.86 2.56
C HIS A 44 -12.03 -9.98 3.53
N ILE A 45 -11.30 -10.99 3.05
CA ILE A 45 -10.73 -12.04 3.91
C ILE A 45 -9.79 -11.41 4.92
N LEU A 46 -8.91 -10.50 4.53
CA LEU A 46 -8.00 -9.82 5.46
C LEU A 46 -8.78 -9.08 6.55
N LEU A 47 -9.82 -8.34 6.17
CA LEU A 47 -10.69 -7.62 7.10
C LEU A 47 -11.52 -8.55 8.01
N THR A 48 -11.89 -9.74 7.55
CA THR A 48 -12.76 -10.69 8.28
C THR A 48 -11.97 -11.70 9.12
N SER A 49 -10.79 -12.10 8.68
CA SER A 49 -9.87 -12.97 9.45
C SER A 49 -9.39 -12.29 10.73
N TYR A 50 -9.41 -10.95 10.76
CA TYR A 50 -9.32 -10.16 11.99
C TYR A 50 -10.48 -10.45 12.96
N GLU A 51 -11.74 -10.38 12.52
CA GLU A 51 -12.93 -10.61 13.37
C GLU A 51 -13.02 -12.04 13.95
N ILE A 52 -12.58 -13.06 13.20
CA ILE A 52 -12.63 -14.46 13.66
C ILE A 52 -11.59 -14.72 14.74
N LYS A 53 -10.40 -14.11 14.64
CA LYS A 53 -9.32 -14.25 15.64
C LYS A 53 -9.64 -13.48 16.94
N GLU A 54 -10.56 -12.51 16.91
CA GLU A 54 -11.00 -11.70 18.06
C GLU A 54 -11.84 -12.49 19.08
N LYS A 55 -12.56 -13.54 18.65
CA LYS A 55 -13.48 -14.30 19.52
C LYS A 55 -12.83 -15.31 20.48
N ASN A 56 -11.56 -15.67 20.30
CA ASN A 56 -10.96 -16.87 20.92
C ASN A 56 -9.72 -16.63 21.79
N VAL A 57 -9.38 -15.40 22.19
CA VAL A 57 -8.04 -15.10 22.75
C VAL A 57 -8.05 -14.28 24.05
N ASN A 58 -7.10 -14.60 24.94
CA ASN A 58 -6.87 -13.96 26.24
C ASN A 58 -6.32 -12.53 26.11
N THR A 59 -6.50 -11.72 27.17
CA THR A 59 -6.43 -10.25 27.20
C THR A 59 -5.10 -9.60 26.80
N ILE A 60 -3.96 -10.27 26.98
CA ILE A 60 -2.62 -9.73 26.61
C ILE A 60 -2.32 -10.02 25.14
N GLU A 61 -2.73 -11.18 24.64
CA GLU A 61 -2.55 -11.63 23.26
C GLU A 61 -3.48 -10.90 22.27
N LEU A 62 -4.48 -10.16 22.78
CA LEU A 62 -5.33 -9.23 22.03
C LEU A 62 -4.63 -7.90 21.69
N LEU A 63 -3.67 -7.46 22.50
CA LEU A 63 -2.99 -6.17 22.34
C LEU A 63 -1.85 -6.24 21.30
N GLU A 64 -1.30 -7.43 21.10
CA GLU A 64 -0.23 -7.73 20.14
C GLU A 64 -0.75 -8.11 18.73
N LYS A 65 -2.08 -8.27 18.59
CA LYS A 65 -2.67 -9.00 17.48
C LYS A 65 -2.89 -8.14 16.23
N SER A 66 -1.83 -7.97 15.46
CA SER A 66 -1.89 -7.55 14.06
C SER A 66 -2.15 -8.75 13.15
N THR A 67 -2.81 -8.52 12.01
CA THR A 67 -2.71 -9.43 10.86
C THR A 67 -1.23 -9.76 10.56
N SER A 68 -0.92 -11.04 10.26
CA SER A 68 0.47 -11.43 10.02
C SER A 68 1.06 -10.61 8.87
N PRO A 69 2.24 -9.97 9.04
CA PRO A 69 2.80 -9.06 8.05
C PRO A 69 3.07 -9.73 6.69
N ILE A 70 3.29 -11.04 6.68
CA ILE A 70 3.45 -11.85 5.46
C ILE A 70 2.14 -11.95 4.68
N PHE A 71 1.01 -12.14 5.36
CA PHE A 71 -0.29 -12.21 4.70
C PHE A 71 -0.69 -10.86 4.10
N SER A 72 -0.47 -9.76 4.83
CA SER A 72 -0.71 -8.41 4.29
C SER A 72 0.21 -8.07 3.10
N LEU A 73 1.43 -8.62 3.08
CA LEU A 73 2.34 -8.51 1.93
C LEU A 73 1.83 -9.28 0.69
N LEU A 74 1.26 -10.47 0.87
CA LEU A 74 0.67 -11.22 -0.25
C LEU A 74 -0.55 -10.50 -0.83
N VAL A 75 -1.41 -9.96 0.04
CA VAL A 75 -2.58 -9.18 -0.40
C VAL A 75 -2.13 -7.89 -1.08
N SER A 76 -1.09 -7.21 -0.58
CA SER A 76 -0.57 -6.01 -1.24
C SER A 76 0.01 -6.31 -2.63
N ALA A 77 0.71 -7.43 -2.81
CA ALA A 77 1.21 -7.83 -4.13
C ALA A 77 0.07 -8.05 -5.14
N VAL A 78 -1.03 -8.70 -4.73
CA VAL A 78 -2.21 -8.87 -5.58
C VAL A 78 -2.87 -7.52 -5.90
N LEU A 79 -3.01 -6.63 -4.91
CA LEU A 79 -3.53 -5.28 -5.13
C LEU A 79 -2.66 -4.47 -6.10
N THR A 80 -1.33 -4.57 -6.00
CA THR A 80 -0.40 -3.90 -6.92
C THR A 80 -0.62 -4.40 -8.34
N ILE A 81 -0.62 -5.71 -8.57
CA ILE A 81 -0.83 -6.27 -9.91
C ILE A 81 -2.20 -5.85 -10.46
N SER A 82 -3.25 -5.95 -9.65
CA SER A 82 -4.60 -5.53 -10.04
C SER A 82 -4.66 -4.05 -10.40
N SER A 83 -4.04 -3.17 -9.61
CA SER A 83 -4.02 -1.72 -9.84
C SER A 83 -3.29 -1.35 -11.14
N LEU A 84 -2.17 -2.01 -11.46
CA LEU A 84 -1.42 -1.79 -12.69
C LEU A 84 -2.20 -2.27 -13.93
N LEU A 85 -2.89 -3.41 -13.82
CA LEU A 85 -3.74 -3.90 -14.90
C LEU A 85 -4.94 -2.98 -15.16
N LEU A 86 -5.52 -2.41 -14.10
CA LEU A 86 -6.60 -1.43 -14.22
C LEU A 86 -6.10 -0.14 -14.85
N LEU A 87 -4.96 0.38 -14.40
CA LEU A 87 -4.34 1.56 -15.01
C LEU A 87 -4.13 1.34 -16.51
N LYS A 88 -3.62 0.17 -16.90
CA LYS A 88 -3.43 -0.21 -18.31
C LYS A 88 -4.74 -0.34 -19.08
N HIS A 89 -5.80 -0.84 -18.44
CA HIS A 89 -7.09 -0.97 -19.08
C HIS A 89 -7.75 0.38 -19.35
N PHE A 90 -7.80 1.22 -18.32
CA PHE A 90 -8.45 2.53 -18.39
C PHE A 90 -7.64 3.55 -19.20
N SER A 91 -6.31 3.38 -19.33
CA SER A 91 -5.47 4.25 -20.18
C SER A 91 -5.83 4.20 -21.66
N LEU A 92 -6.48 3.12 -22.12
CA LEU A 92 -6.99 3.01 -23.49
C LEU A 92 -8.15 3.97 -23.77
N ASN A 93 -8.91 4.33 -22.74
CA ASN A 93 -10.15 5.10 -22.88
C ASN A 93 -10.02 6.54 -22.34
N TYR A 94 -9.02 6.82 -21.50
CA TYR A 94 -8.87 8.11 -20.82
C TYR A 94 -7.43 8.62 -20.89
N GLU A 95 -7.23 9.75 -21.58
CA GLU A 95 -5.93 10.45 -21.72
C GLU A 95 -5.26 10.75 -20.36
N ILE A 96 -6.03 11.20 -19.37
CA ILE A 96 -5.50 11.50 -18.02
C ILE A 96 -4.90 10.24 -17.40
N ILE A 97 -5.55 9.07 -17.58
CA ILE A 97 -5.10 7.80 -17.00
C ILE A 97 -3.86 7.28 -17.73
N LYS A 98 -3.75 7.55 -19.04
CA LYS A 98 -2.56 7.23 -19.84
C LYS A 98 -1.29 7.90 -19.28
N ILE A 99 -1.39 9.14 -18.78
CA ILE A 99 -0.26 9.81 -18.12
C ILE A 99 0.22 9.01 -16.90
N PHE A 100 -0.71 8.50 -16.08
CA PHE A 100 -0.37 7.68 -14.92
C PHE A 100 0.14 6.30 -15.32
N GLU A 101 -0.48 5.65 -16.29
CA GLU A 101 -0.04 4.34 -16.79
C GLU A 101 1.42 4.39 -17.22
N ILE A 102 1.79 5.34 -18.08
CA ILE A 102 3.18 5.53 -18.54
C ILE A 102 4.13 5.70 -17.34
N LYS A 103 3.73 6.52 -16.37
CA LYS A 103 4.53 6.79 -15.17
C LYS A 103 4.75 5.56 -14.29
N PHE A 104 3.80 4.63 -14.24
CA PHE A 104 3.90 3.42 -13.41
C PHE A 104 4.46 2.21 -14.15
N THR A 105 4.29 2.09 -15.47
CA THR A 105 4.67 0.89 -16.25
C THR A 105 5.93 1.08 -17.09
N GLN A 106 6.22 2.30 -17.55
CA GLN A 106 7.31 2.57 -18.50
C GLN A 106 8.53 3.23 -17.85
N ARG A 107 8.47 3.52 -16.55
CA ARG A 107 9.56 4.18 -15.78
C ARG A 107 10.42 3.18 -14.99
N GLY A 108 10.42 1.92 -15.38
CA GLY A 108 11.18 0.84 -14.73
C GLY A 108 10.45 0.22 -13.53
N ILE A 109 11.19 -0.49 -12.68
CA ILE A 109 10.64 -1.31 -11.58
C ILE A 109 10.34 -0.51 -10.30
N ILE A 110 10.86 0.71 -10.19
CA ILE A 110 10.75 1.53 -8.97
C ILE A 110 9.28 1.89 -8.66
N PRO A 111 8.46 2.42 -9.59
CA PRO A 111 7.07 2.75 -9.29
C PRO A 111 6.22 1.53 -8.88
N PRO A 112 6.29 0.36 -9.54
CA PRO A 112 5.59 -0.84 -9.09
C PRO A 112 5.98 -1.30 -7.67
N ILE A 113 7.28 -1.30 -7.35
CA ILE A 113 7.75 -1.65 -5.99
C ILE A 113 7.24 -0.63 -4.98
N THR A 114 7.29 0.66 -5.31
CA THR A 114 6.81 1.72 -4.44
C THR A 114 5.32 1.60 -4.16
N LEU A 115 4.52 1.24 -5.17
CA LEU A 115 3.09 0.98 -5.03
C LEU A 115 2.81 -0.25 -4.15
N LEU A 116 3.62 -1.30 -4.26
CA LEU A 116 3.54 -2.48 -3.39
C LEU A 116 3.82 -2.13 -1.93
N LEU A 117 4.88 -1.37 -1.67
CA LEU A 117 5.21 -0.90 -0.32
C LEU A 117 4.10 0.00 0.25
N PHE A 118 3.56 0.89 -0.59
CA PHE A 118 2.42 1.73 -0.22
C PHE A 118 1.21 0.88 0.21
N TYR A 119 0.78 -0.08 -0.62
CA TYR A 119 -0.34 -0.94 -0.25
C TYR A 119 -0.06 -1.80 0.98
N TRP A 120 1.17 -2.29 1.15
CA TRP A 120 1.53 -3.08 2.33
C TRP A 120 1.38 -2.27 3.62
N GLY A 121 1.97 -1.07 3.67
CA GLY A 121 1.83 -0.18 4.82
C GLY A 121 0.38 0.28 5.01
N PHE A 122 -0.34 0.57 3.93
CA PHE A 122 -1.73 0.97 3.96
C PHE A 122 -2.62 -0.11 4.59
N LEU A 123 -2.46 -1.38 4.19
CA LEU A 123 -3.24 -2.48 4.74
C LEU A 123 -2.99 -2.69 6.23
N ILE A 124 -1.72 -2.63 6.67
CA ILE A 124 -1.35 -2.74 8.09
C ILE A 124 -2.03 -1.62 8.91
N LEU A 125 -1.98 -0.38 8.40
CA LEU A 125 -2.60 0.76 9.07
C LEU A 125 -4.13 0.71 9.03
N LEU A 126 -4.72 0.26 7.93
CA LEU A 126 -6.16 0.14 7.77
C LEU A 126 -6.73 -0.90 8.76
N ASP A 127 -6.06 -2.05 8.88
CA ASP A 127 -6.37 -3.09 9.86
C ASP A 127 -6.39 -2.52 11.29
N LYS A 128 -5.31 -1.82 11.66
CA LYS A 128 -5.21 -1.14 12.97
C LYS A 128 -6.28 -0.07 13.16
N TYR A 129 -6.54 0.75 12.15
CA TYR A 129 -7.53 1.83 12.22
C TYR A 129 -8.95 1.28 12.44
N ILE A 130 -9.33 0.22 11.72
CA ILE A 130 -10.63 -0.45 11.87
C ILE A 130 -10.74 -1.10 13.25
N SER A 131 -9.68 -1.77 13.72
CA SER A 131 -9.60 -2.32 15.07
C SER A 131 -9.87 -1.26 16.15
N LEU A 132 -9.24 -0.09 16.02
CA LEU A 132 -9.46 1.02 16.92
C LEU A 132 -10.92 1.48 16.86
N PHE A 133 -11.50 1.64 15.67
CA PHE A 133 -12.87 2.15 15.52
C PHE A 133 -13.93 1.21 16.08
N LYS A 134 -13.75 -0.11 15.89
CA LYS A 134 -14.74 -1.12 16.32
C LYS A 134 -14.86 -1.27 17.84
N ASN A 135 -13.87 -0.83 18.64
CA ASN A 135 -13.75 -1.34 19.99
C ASN A 135 -14.22 -0.48 21.19
N ASN A 136 -15.38 -0.93 21.72
CA ASN A 136 -15.71 -1.02 23.14
C ASN A 136 -14.98 -2.19 23.87
N LEU A 137 -14.31 -3.13 23.17
CA LEU A 137 -13.65 -4.31 23.78
C LEU A 137 -12.25 -4.04 24.35
N THR A 138 -11.49 -3.05 23.86
CA THR A 138 -10.22 -2.63 24.50
C THR A 138 -10.48 -2.15 25.93
N LYS A 139 -11.64 -1.54 26.15
CA LYS A 139 -12.16 -1.18 27.47
C LYS A 139 -12.35 -2.43 28.35
N GLN A 140 -12.97 -3.48 27.82
CA GLN A 140 -13.27 -4.72 28.55
C GLN A 140 -12.02 -5.59 28.82
N ALA A 141 -11.03 -5.59 27.92
CA ALA A 141 -9.79 -6.33 28.10
C ALA A 141 -8.90 -5.73 29.19
N ILE A 142 -8.81 -4.40 29.26
CA ILE A 142 -8.12 -3.69 30.35
C ILE A 142 -8.87 -3.85 31.67
N MET A 143 -10.22 -3.85 31.65
CA MET A 143 -11.06 -4.07 32.86
C MET A 143 -10.87 -5.44 33.53
N LYS A 144 -10.36 -6.45 32.82
CA LYS A 144 -10.14 -7.80 33.36
C LYS A 144 -8.77 -8.00 34.00
N GLN A 145 -7.90 -6.99 33.97
CA GLN A 145 -6.55 -7.10 34.55
C GLN A 145 -6.62 -6.89 36.08
N PRO A 146 -6.07 -7.80 36.89
CA PRO A 146 -6.20 -7.74 38.35
C PRO A 146 -5.37 -6.62 39.00
N ILE A 147 -4.34 -6.11 38.33
CA ILE A 147 -3.48 -5.01 38.83
C ILE A 147 -3.12 -4.11 37.65
N ILE A 148 -3.67 -2.89 37.62
CA ILE A 148 -3.32 -1.84 36.66
C ILE A 148 -2.37 -0.88 37.38
N ASN A 149 -1.06 -1.04 37.17
CA ASN A 149 -0.02 -0.16 37.72
C ASN A 149 0.65 0.66 36.61
N LYS A 150 1.63 1.50 36.98
CA LYS A 150 2.40 2.29 36.01
C LYS A 150 3.13 1.41 34.99
N ASP A 151 3.74 0.32 35.44
CA ASP A 151 4.52 -0.59 34.60
C ASP A 151 3.66 -1.22 33.49
N PHE A 152 2.39 -1.52 33.77
CA PHE A 152 1.43 -1.99 32.77
C PHE A 152 1.23 -0.97 31.65
N TRP A 153 1.04 0.31 31.98
CA TRP A 153 0.86 1.35 30.96
C TRP A 153 2.11 1.60 30.13
N ASP A 154 3.29 1.48 30.73
CA ASP A 154 4.55 1.62 30.01
C ASP A 154 4.79 0.42 29.08
N LEU A 155 4.52 -0.81 29.53
CA LEU A 155 4.52 -2.02 28.67
C LEU A 155 3.56 -1.88 27.48
N LEU A 156 2.35 -1.35 27.70
CA LEU A 156 1.38 -1.13 26.61
C LEU A 156 1.88 -0.14 25.56
N LYS A 157 2.59 0.92 25.99
CA LYS A 157 3.19 1.88 25.06
C LYS A 157 4.27 1.22 24.22
N ASP A 158 5.10 0.38 24.82
CA ASP A 158 6.19 -0.32 24.14
C ASP A 158 5.65 -1.30 23.08
N ILE A 159 4.64 -2.10 23.43
CA ILE A 159 3.95 -3.01 22.48
C ILE A 159 3.33 -2.22 21.32
N LYS A 160 2.79 -1.03 21.59
CA LYS A 160 2.24 -0.17 20.56
C LYS A 160 3.34 0.38 19.64
N GLU A 161 4.45 0.85 20.18
CA GLU A 161 5.56 1.36 19.38
C GLU A 161 6.16 0.27 18.48
N SER A 162 6.29 -0.96 18.97
CA SER A 162 6.81 -2.09 18.19
C SER A 162 5.94 -2.42 16.97
N PHE A 163 4.62 -2.31 17.08
CA PHE A 163 3.70 -2.49 15.94
C PHE A 163 4.01 -1.53 14.78
N TYR A 164 4.37 -0.27 15.07
CA TYR A 164 4.64 0.73 14.04
C TYR A 164 6.04 0.65 13.45
N GLU A 165 6.94 -0.20 13.94
CA GLU A 165 8.31 -0.33 13.42
C GLU A 165 8.33 -0.69 11.94
N LEU A 166 7.54 -1.69 11.54
CA LEU A 166 7.46 -2.12 10.14
C LEU A 166 6.92 -1.00 9.24
N VAL A 167 5.84 -0.33 9.66
CA VAL A 167 5.25 0.77 8.88
C VAL A 167 6.23 1.95 8.77
N ARG A 168 6.99 2.22 9.84
CA ARG A 168 8.03 3.26 9.85
C ARG A 168 9.16 2.92 8.88
N TYR A 169 9.60 1.66 8.86
CA TYR A 169 10.56 1.18 7.87
C TYR A 169 10.05 1.35 6.44
N ILE A 170 8.80 0.98 6.16
CA ILE A 170 8.16 1.18 4.85
C ILE A 170 8.15 2.67 4.46
N ASN A 171 7.78 3.56 5.40
CA ASN A 171 7.78 5.01 5.18
C ASN A 171 9.18 5.58 4.92
N TYR A 172 10.25 4.97 5.41
CA TYR A 172 11.62 5.32 5.01
C TYR A 172 12.03 4.71 3.67
N ALA A 173 11.62 3.48 3.39
CA ALA A 173 11.99 2.78 2.16
C ALA A 173 11.43 3.46 0.89
N ILE A 174 10.19 3.95 0.94
CA ILE A 174 9.54 4.63 -0.20
C ILE A 174 10.35 5.84 -0.73
N PRO A 175 10.70 6.86 0.08
CA PRO A 175 11.50 7.99 -0.40
C PRO A 175 12.93 7.58 -0.80
N ILE A 176 13.53 6.58 -0.14
CA ILE A 176 14.84 6.04 -0.52
C ILE A 176 14.77 5.43 -1.93
N LEU A 177 13.73 4.66 -2.25
CA LEU A 177 13.51 4.13 -3.61
C LEU A 177 13.35 5.24 -4.64
N GLY A 178 12.62 6.30 -4.30
CA GLY A 178 12.51 7.49 -5.14
C GLY A 178 13.87 8.15 -5.40
N PHE A 179 14.71 8.27 -4.38
CA PHE A 179 16.06 8.82 -4.50
C PHE A 179 16.98 7.91 -5.35
N ILE A 180 16.90 6.59 -5.18
CA ILE A 180 17.59 5.62 -6.03
C ILE A 180 17.20 5.84 -7.51
N GLY A 181 15.92 6.09 -7.78
CA GLY A 181 15.43 6.44 -9.12
C GLY A 181 16.12 7.67 -9.71
N THR A 182 16.24 8.75 -8.93
CA THR A 182 16.97 9.95 -9.38
C THR A 182 18.45 9.72 -9.60
N VAL A 183 19.13 8.99 -8.70
CA VAL A 183 20.56 8.71 -8.84
C VAL A 183 20.81 7.94 -10.15
N LEU A 184 19.97 6.94 -10.44
CA LEU A 184 20.06 6.18 -11.69
C LEU A 184 19.80 7.06 -12.92
N GLY A 185 18.73 7.86 -12.93
CA GLY A 185 18.41 8.71 -14.08
C GLY A 185 19.44 9.82 -14.33
N ILE A 186 20.00 10.42 -13.28
CA ILE A 186 21.09 11.40 -13.39
C ILE A 186 22.33 10.72 -13.96
N SER A 187 22.72 9.55 -13.43
CA SER A 187 23.89 8.81 -13.90
C SER A 187 23.78 8.44 -15.39
N LEU A 188 22.64 7.91 -15.81
CA LEU A 188 22.39 7.52 -17.20
C LEU A 188 22.38 8.75 -18.13
N SER A 189 21.81 9.86 -17.67
CA SER A 189 21.78 11.09 -18.47
C SER A 189 23.17 11.70 -18.63
N ALA A 190 23.97 11.71 -17.56
CA ALA A 190 25.36 12.18 -17.60
C ALA A 190 26.22 11.33 -18.56
N GLU A 191 26.03 10.01 -18.58
CA GLU A 191 26.67 9.12 -19.54
C GLU A 191 26.26 9.45 -20.98
N GLY A 192 24.95 9.62 -21.23
CA GLY A 192 24.42 9.99 -22.55
C GLY A 192 25.00 11.30 -23.07
N ILE A 193 25.03 12.34 -22.24
CA ILE A 193 25.60 13.64 -22.59
C ILE A 193 27.11 13.52 -22.88
N THR A 194 27.84 12.76 -22.07
CA THR A 194 29.29 12.54 -22.28
C THR A 194 29.58 11.86 -23.62
N LYS A 195 28.73 10.90 -24.05
CA LYS A 195 28.86 10.25 -25.37
C LYS A 195 28.67 11.24 -26.50
N ILE A 196 27.72 12.17 -26.38
CA ILE A 196 27.47 13.20 -27.40
C ILE A 196 28.64 14.19 -27.47
N ILE A 197 29.17 14.63 -26.33
CA ILE A 197 30.32 15.55 -26.30
C ILE A 197 31.56 14.92 -26.96
N LYS A 198 31.72 13.60 -26.84
CA LYS A 198 32.83 12.85 -27.46
C LYS A 198 32.57 12.46 -28.92
N SER A 199 31.37 12.67 -29.46
CA SER A 199 31.06 12.29 -30.84
C SER A 199 31.69 13.28 -31.83
N PRO A 200 32.10 12.84 -33.04
CA PRO A 200 32.67 13.72 -34.06
C PRO A 200 31.73 14.85 -34.51
N GLU A 201 30.42 14.62 -34.37
CA GLU A 201 29.33 15.53 -34.77
C GLU A 201 28.99 16.57 -33.68
N GLY A 202 29.45 16.34 -32.44
CA GLY A 202 29.26 17.25 -31.30
C GLY A 202 27.79 17.55 -30.94
N LEU A 203 27.57 18.68 -30.27
CA LEU A 203 26.24 19.16 -29.86
C LEU A 203 25.50 19.95 -30.96
N THR A 204 26.14 20.22 -32.10
CA THR A 204 25.71 21.25 -33.05
C THR A 204 24.71 20.76 -34.10
N THR A 205 24.45 19.44 -34.20
CA THR A 205 23.62 18.87 -35.27
C THR A 205 22.48 17.95 -34.80
N ASN A 206 22.44 17.51 -33.53
CA ASN A 206 21.48 16.49 -33.08
C ASN A 206 20.69 16.92 -31.83
N SER A 207 19.67 17.77 -31.99
CA SER A 207 18.67 18.07 -30.96
C SER A 207 17.97 16.81 -30.44
N GLN A 208 17.77 15.81 -31.32
CA GLN A 208 17.23 14.50 -30.96
C GLN A 208 18.18 13.73 -30.03
N ALA A 209 19.48 13.70 -30.32
CA ALA A 209 20.44 12.99 -29.47
C ALA A 209 20.52 13.61 -28.07
N LEU A 210 20.46 14.94 -27.97
CA LEU A 210 20.36 15.60 -26.66
C LEU A 210 19.07 15.24 -25.94
N GLY A 211 17.93 15.21 -26.64
CA GLY A 211 16.65 14.76 -26.12
C GLY A 211 16.69 13.34 -25.55
N ASP A 212 17.31 12.41 -26.28
CA ASP A 212 17.46 11.02 -25.85
C ASP A 212 18.40 10.89 -24.64
N ALA A 213 19.46 11.71 -24.59
CA ALA A 213 20.38 11.73 -23.46
C ALA A 213 19.78 12.30 -22.18
N ILE A 214 18.81 13.22 -22.25
CA ILE A 214 18.14 13.78 -21.06
C ILE A 214 16.86 13.03 -20.67
N ALA A 215 16.32 12.17 -21.55
CA ALA A 215 15.11 11.40 -21.27
C ALA A 215 15.15 10.60 -19.94
N PRO A 216 16.26 9.94 -19.55
CA PRO A 216 16.36 9.25 -18.28
C PRO A 216 16.21 10.17 -17.06
N LEU A 217 16.56 11.45 -17.16
CA LEU A 217 16.39 12.44 -16.10
C LEU A 217 14.90 12.73 -15.85
N GLY A 218 14.11 12.87 -16.92
CA GLY A 218 12.66 13.04 -16.83
C GLY A 218 11.97 11.82 -16.21
N ILE A 219 12.43 10.61 -16.58
CA ILE A 219 11.99 9.35 -15.97
C ILE A 219 12.30 9.36 -14.46
N ALA A 220 13.51 9.74 -14.07
CA ALA A 220 13.93 9.84 -12.68
C ALA A 220 12.99 10.74 -11.86
N PHE A 221 12.75 11.97 -12.30
CA PHE A 221 11.88 12.89 -11.57
C PHE A 221 10.45 12.38 -11.44
N ASP A 222 9.91 11.75 -12.48
CA ASP A 222 8.60 11.10 -12.41
C ASP A 222 8.55 10.03 -11.31
N THR A 223 9.56 9.15 -11.25
CA THR A 223 9.61 8.08 -10.24
C THR A 223 9.70 8.62 -8.81
N THR A 224 10.48 9.67 -8.60
CA THR A 224 10.63 10.31 -7.29
C THR A 224 9.37 11.04 -6.87
N LEU A 225 8.70 11.74 -7.79
CA LEU A 225 7.45 12.43 -7.49
C LEU A 225 6.38 11.43 -7.03
N ILE A 226 6.26 10.29 -7.73
CA ILE A 226 5.34 9.21 -7.33
C ILE A 226 5.68 8.69 -5.94
N ALA A 227 6.95 8.39 -5.69
CA ALA A 227 7.39 7.86 -4.41
C ALA A 227 7.11 8.82 -3.26
N LEU A 228 7.47 10.10 -3.40
CA LEU A 228 7.22 11.11 -2.38
C LEU A 228 5.72 11.33 -2.15
N SER A 229 4.92 11.33 -3.22
CA SER A 229 3.47 11.52 -3.10
C SER A 229 2.81 10.37 -2.32
N LEU A 230 3.13 9.13 -2.67
CA LEU A 230 2.62 7.95 -1.96
C LEU A 230 3.13 7.87 -0.52
N GLY A 231 4.42 8.15 -0.31
CA GLY A 231 5.03 8.16 1.02
C GLY A 231 4.41 9.21 1.95
N LEU A 232 4.09 10.39 1.42
CA LEU A 232 3.42 11.45 2.19
C LEU A 232 2.04 11.00 2.66
N ILE A 233 1.24 10.41 1.76
CA ILE A 233 -0.08 9.88 2.08
C ILE A 233 0.02 8.82 3.18
N LEU A 234 0.96 7.88 3.04
CA LEU A 234 1.13 6.79 4.00
C LEU A 234 1.59 7.30 5.38
N MET A 235 2.53 8.24 5.42
CA MET A 235 3.00 8.87 6.65
C MET A 235 1.88 9.65 7.36
N LEU A 236 1.02 10.33 6.60
CA LEU A 236 -0.16 10.99 7.14
C LEU A 236 -1.13 9.99 7.79
N MET A 237 -1.41 8.87 7.12
CA MET A 237 -2.25 7.81 7.67
C MET A 237 -1.68 7.19 8.95
N GLN A 238 -0.36 6.96 8.98
CA GLN A 238 0.32 6.48 10.20
C GLN A 238 0.11 7.47 11.35
N THR A 239 0.32 8.76 11.09
CA THR A 239 0.17 9.83 12.09
C THR A 239 -1.25 9.89 12.65
N ILE A 240 -2.27 9.81 11.79
CA ILE A 240 -3.68 9.82 12.20
C ILE A 240 -4.00 8.61 13.08
N THR A 241 -3.52 7.42 12.70
CA THR A 241 -3.78 6.18 13.43
C THR A 241 -3.11 6.22 14.81
N GLN A 242 -1.84 6.61 14.88
CA GLN A 242 -1.09 6.77 16.13
C GLN A 242 -1.74 7.79 17.07
N LYS A 243 -2.17 8.95 16.56
CA LYS A 243 -2.87 9.97 17.35
C LYS A 243 -4.19 9.47 17.91
N THR A 244 -4.97 8.77 17.07
CA THR A 244 -6.26 8.19 17.47
C THR A 244 -6.08 7.14 18.58
N GLU A 245 -5.09 6.27 18.43
CA GLU A 245 -4.74 5.25 19.42
C GLU A 245 -4.27 5.87 20.74
N LEU A 246 -3.35 6.84 20.68
CA LEU A 246 -2.84 7.53 21.86
C LEU A 246 -3.96 8.25 22.63
N SER A 247 -4.87 8.94 21.93
CA SER A 247 -6.02 9.60 22.56
C SER A 247 -6.92 8.61 23.30
N LYS A 248 -7.13 7.40 22.75
CA LYS A 248 -7.91 6.35 23.40
C LYS A 248 -7.21 5.81 24.64
N LEU A 249 -5.91 5.52 24.55
CA LEU A 249 -5.13 5.04 25.69
C LEU A 249 -5.11 6.06 26.84
N ASN A 250 -4.87 7.34 26.55
CA ASN A 250 -4.86 8.40 27.56
C ASN A 250 -6.22 8.55 28.26
N LYS A 251 -7.33 8.43 27.52
CA LYS A 251 -8.67 8.44 28.11
C LYS A 251 -8.89 7.26 29.07
N LEU A 252 -8.40 6.08 28.72
CA LEU A 252 -8.49 4.90 29.58
C LEU A 252 -7.61 5.05 30.83
N GLN A 253 -6.36 5.47 30.66
CA GLN A 253 -5.45 5.70 31.78
C GLN A 253 -6.04 6.69 32.80
N ASN A 254 -6.58 7.82 32.35
CA ASN A 254 -7.21 8.80 33.24
C ASN A 254 -8.46 8.24 33.94
N GLN A 255 -9.22 7.34 33.32
CA GLN A 255 -10.38 6.69 33.95
C GLN A 255 -9.95 5.76 35.10
N TYR A 256 -8.81 5.09 34.98
CA TYR A 256 -8.28 4.21 36.03
C TYR A 256 -7.53 4.95 37.13
N SER A 257 -6.83 6.05 36.81
CA SER A 257 -6.15 6.84 37.85
C SER A 257 -7.11 7.59 38.78
N ASN A 258 -8.36 7.79 38.36
CA ASN A 258 -9.38 8.53 39.12
C ASN A 258 -10.38 7.65 39.89
N ASN A 259 -10.27 6.31 39.78
CA ASN A 259 -11.06 5.33 40.53
C ASN A 259 -10.17 4.61 41.54
#